data_AF-A0A3D2ST27-F1
#
_entry.id   AF-A0A3D2ST27-F1
#
_cell.length_a   1.000
_cell.length_b   1.000
_cell.length_c   1.000
_cell.angle_alpha   90.00
_cell.angle_beta   90.00
_cell.angle_gamma   90.00
#
_symmetry.space_group_name_H-M   'P 1'
#
loop_
_entity.id
_entity.type
_entity.pdbx_description
1 polymer ?
#
loop_
_entity_poly.entity_id
_entity_poly.type
_entity_poly.pdbx_seq_one_letter_code
_entity_poly.pdbx_strand_id
1 'polypeptide(L)'
;IVLAGTVAMEDMGFKTIGFAGGRVDAWEPEEVYWGSEGQWLGQSRYRENLEMEKPLGATEMGLIYVNPEGPGGNPDPLEAAKAIRETFGRMAMN
;
A
#
# COMPACT_ATOMS: atom_id res chain seq x y z
N ILE A 1 16.75 -3.36 5.55
CA ILE A 1 15.89 -2.23 5.12
C ILE A 1 15.22 -1.53 6.31
N VAL A 2 14.31 -2.19 7.04
CA VAL A 2 13.50 -1.55 8.10
C VAL A 2 14.28 -0.83 9.21
N LEU A 3 15.42 -1.36 9.67
CA LEU A 3 16.24 -0.73 10.72
C LEU A 3 16.72 0.67 10.34
N ALA A 4 17.02 0.91 9.06
CA ALA A 4 17.47 2.23 8.60
C ALA A 4 16.39 3.30 8.83
N GLY A 5 15.11 2.96 8.58
CA GLY A 5 13.99 3.86 8.89
C GLY A 5 13.81 4.08 10.39
N THR A 6 13.96 3.04 11.20
CA THR A 6 13.94 3.16 12.68
C THR A 6 15.02 4.13 13.17
N VAL A 7 16.27 3.96 12.72
CA VAL A 7 17.39 4.82 13.10
C VAL A 7 17.19 6.25 12.61
N ALA A 8 16.70 6.45 11.37
CA ALA A 8 16.43 7.79 10.86
C ALA A 8 15.39 8.54 11.70
N MET A 9 14.34 7.85 12.17
CA MET A 9 13.36 8.45 13.08
C MET A 9 14.00 8.86 14.42
N GLU A 10 14.83 8.01 14.99
CA GLU A 10 15.51 8.30 16.28
C GLU A 10 16.53 9.44 16.15
N ASP A 11 17.30 9.47 15.07
CA ASP A 11 18.25 10.53 14.77
C ASP A 11 17.57 11.91 14.63
N MET A 12 16.38 11.94 14.02
CA MET A 12 15.56 13.16 13.89
C MET A 12 14.73 13.49 15.14
N GLY A 13 14.97 12.82 16.27
CA GLY A 13 14.36 13.14 17.57
C GLY A 13 13.01 12.48 17.83
N PHE A 14 12.58 11.51 17.02
CA PHE A 14 11.38 10.70 17.28
C PHE A 14 11.73 9.40 18.00
N LYS A 15 11.27 9.25 19.24
CA LYS A 15 11.46 8.01 20.01
C LYS A 15 10.55 6.89 19.49
N THR A 16 11.15 5.82 18.98
CA THR A 16 10.40 4.66 18.48
C THR A 16 9.89 3.76 19.61
N ILE A 17 8.88 2.93 19.32
CA ILE A 17 8.31 1.98 20.30
C ILE A 17 9.24 0.79 20.59
N GLY A 18 10.12 0.44 19.65
CA GLY A 18 11.04 -0.68 19.74
C GLY A 18 11.42 -1.24 18.37
N PHE A 19 12.32 -2.23 18.34
CA PHE A 19 12.80 -2.88 17.11
C PHE A 19 13.04 -4.38 17.30
N ALA A 20 12.74 -5.17 16.26
CA ALA A 20 13.03 -6.60 16.20
C ALA A 20 13.63 -6.99 14.84
N GLY A 21 14.77 -7.68 14.88
CA GLY A 21 15.40 -8.33 13.74
C GLY A 21 14.82 -9.74 13.46
N GLY A 22 15.55 -10.56 12.72
CA GLY A 22 15.18 -11.96 12.45
C GLY A 22 14.40 -12.21 11.16
N ARG A 23 14.19 -11.19 10.32
CA ARG A 23 13.73 -11.39 8.94
C ARG A 23 14.87 -12.03 8.15
N VAL A 24 14.66 -13.25 7.66
CA VAL A 24 15.62 -13.98 6.82
C VAL A 24 15.43 -13.52 5.38
N ASP A 25 16.53 -13.26 4.68
CA ASP A 25 16.46 -12.88 3.26
C ASP A 25 15.98 -14.06 2.40
N ALA A 26 15.25 -13.73 1.34
CA ALA A 26 14.90 -14.67 0.29
C ALA A 26 15.88 -14.55 -0.89
N TRP A 27 16.09 -15.65 -1.62
CA TRP A 27 16.98 -15.68 -2.79
C TRP A 27 16.22 -15.58 -4.12
N GLU A 28 14.89 -15.65 -4.08
CA GLU A 28 13.99 -15.55 -5.22
C GLU A 28 12.70 -14.82 -4.79
N PRO A 29 11.97 -14.19 -5.72
CA PRO A 29 10.71 -13.52 -5.41
C PRO A 29 9.61 -14.52 -5.04
N GLU A 30 8.69 -14.08 -4.19
CA GLU A 30 7.44 -14.81 -3.95
C GLU A 30 6.44 -14.51 -5.07
N GLU A 31 5.82 -15.57 -5.60
CA GLU A 31 4.75 -15.45 -6.60
C GLU A 31 3.45 -15.00 -5.93
N VAL A 32 3.20 -13.70 -5.97
CA VAL A 32 2.01 -13.06 -5.40
C VAL A 32 1.13 -12.50 -6.51
N TYR A 33 -0.18 -12.72 -6.41
CA TYR A 33 -1.15 -12.10 -7.31
C TYR A 33 -1.39 -10.63 -6.94
N TRP A 34 -0.80 -9.72 -7.71
CA TRP A 34 -0.89 -8.26 -7.51
C TRP A 34 -2.04 -7.57 -8.24
N GLY A 35 -2.83 -8.33 -9.00
CA GLY A 35 -3.91 -7.83 -9.85
C GLY A 35 -3.79 -8.35 -11.29
N SER A 36 -4.86 -8.21 -12.06
CA SER A 36 -4.95 -8.71 -13.43
C SER A 36 -4.41 -7.71 -14.48
N GLU A 37 -4.02 -6.51 -14.05
CA GLU A 37 -3.66 -5.44 -14.97
C GLU A 37 -2.36 -5.74 -15.74
N GLY A 38 -2.43 -5.62 -17.06
CA GLY A 38 -1.27 -5.75 -17.95
C GLY A 38 -0.47 -4.45 -18.13
N GLN A 39 -0.82 -3.38 -17.41
CA GLN A 39 -0.16 -2.07 -17.49
C GLN A 39 0.05 -1.49 -16.09
N TRP A 40 1.19 -0.84 -15.90
CA TRP A 40 1.46 -0.04 -14.70
C TRP A 40 0.41 1.06 -14.55
N LEU A 41 0.00 1.32 -13.30
CA LEU A 41 -1.03 2.29 -12.94
C LEU A 41 -2.43 1.99 -13.48
N GLY A 42 -2.66 0.77 -14.01
CA GLY A 42 -4.00 0.30 -14.33
C GLY A 42 -4.86 0.10 -13.09
N GLN A 43 -6.18 0.29 -13.23
CA GLN A 43 -7.16 0.25 -12.13
C GLN A 43 -8.33 -0.73 -12.36
N SER A 44 -8.11 -1.77 -13.19
CA SER A 44 -9.12 -2.79 -13.52
C SER A 44 -9.33 -3.81 -12.41
N ARG A 45 -9.55 -3.33 -11.18
CA ARG A 45 -9.68 -4.11 -9.95
C ARG A 45 -10.94 -3.82 -9.14
N TYR A 46 -11.69 -2.80 -9.50
CA TYR A 46 -12.98 -2.49 -8.90
C TYR A 46 -14.10 -3.15 -9.69
N ARG A 47 -15.00 -3.83 -8.97
CA ARG A 47 -16.23 -4.41 -9.52
C ARG A 47 -17.29 -3.33 -9.74
N GLU A 48 -18.38 -3.67 -10.44
CA GLU A 48 -19.49 -2.74 -10.69
C GLU A 48 -20.12 -2.15 -9.42
N ASN A 49 -20.03 -2.86 -8.29
CA ASN A 49 -20.49 -2.40 -6.98
C ASN A 49 -19.45 -1.56 -6.21
N LEU A 50 -18.39 -1.09 -6.88
CA LEU A 50 -17.27 -0.35 -6.28
C LEU A 50 -16.48 -1.13 -5.20
N GLU A 51 -16.62 -2.46 -5.15
CA GLU A 51 -15.78 -3.28 -4.29
C GLU A 51 -14.48 -3.65 -5.01
N MET A 52 -13.33 -3.35 -4.40
CA MET A 52 -12.05 -3.82 -4.90
C MET A 52 -11.93 -5.34 -4.75
N GLU A 53 -11.44 -5.99 -5.80
CA GLU A 53 -11.17 -7.42 -5.87
C GLU A 53 -10.33 -7.90 -4.67
N LYS A 54 -10.70 -9.03 -4.08
CA LYS A 54 -9.88 -9.71 -3.07
C LYS A 54 -8.87 -10.60 -3.79
N PRO A 55 -7.59 -10.65 -3.36
CA PRO A 55 -7.04 -10.20 -2.08
C PRO A 55 -6.32 -8.83 -2.13
N LEU A 56 -6.59 -7.99 -3.14
CA LEU A 56 -5.80 -6.79 -3.41
C LEU A 56 -5.86 -5.75 -2.30
N GLY A 57 -4.76 -5.03 -2.09
CA GLY A 57 -4.61 -4.01 -1.05
C GLY A 57 -4.32 -2.59 -1.55
N ALA A 58 -4.27 -2.37 -2.87
CA ALA A 58 -3.95 -1.07 -3.48
C ALA A 58 -4.94 -0.70 -4.59
N THR A 59 -5.11 0.58 -4.89
CA THR A 59 -6.09 1.08 -5.86
C THR A 59 -5.63 1.00 -7.32
N GLU A 60 -4.32 0.92 -7.58
CA GLU A 60 -3.75 0.78 -8.92
C GLU A 60 -2.55 -0.18 -8.93
N MET A 61 -2.25 -0.74 -10.10
CA MET A 61 -1.12 -1.65 -10.29
C MET A 61 0.21 -0.94 -10.04
N GLY A 62 1.01 -1.48 -9.14
CA GLY A 62 2.33 -0.96 -8.78
C GLY A 62 2.35 0.12 -7.70
N LEU A 63 1.20 0.52 -7.16
CA LEU A 63 1.14 1.41 -6.00
C LEU A 63 1.10 0.63 -4.70
N ILE A 64 1.54 1.26 -3.60
CA ILE A 64 1.54 0.65 -2.26
C ILE A 64 0.14 0.66 -1.64
N TYR A 65 -0.58 1.79 -1.73
CA TYR A 65 -1.94 1.95 -1.22
C TYR A 65 -2.81 2.67 -2.24
N VAL A 66 -2.59 3.98 -2.39
CA VAL A 66 -3.44 4.88 -3.18
C VAL A 66 -2.62 5.70 -4.17
N ASN A 67 -3.30 6.22 -5.19
CA ASN A 67 -2.75 7.26 -6.04
C ASN A 67 -2.60 8.59 -5.25
N PRO A 68 -1.39 9.19 -5.19
CA PRO A 68 -1.15 10.42 -4.45
C PRO A 68 -1.90 11.64 -5.02
N GLU A 69 -2.33 11.58 -6.28
CA GLU A 69 -3.13 12.63 -6.93
C GLU A 69 -4.64 12.42 -6.75
N GLY A 70 -5.04 11.37 -6.01
CA GLY A 70 -6.42 10.95 -5.81
C GLY A 70 -6.89 9.87 -6.81
N PRO A 71 -8.06 9.25 -6.60
CA PRO A 71 -8.49 8.07 -7.36
C PRO A 71 -8.52 8.33 -8.88
N GLY A 72 -7.79 7.52 -9.66
CA GLY A 72 -7.66 7.71 -11.10
C GLY A 72 -6.98 9.02 -11.52
N GLY A 73 -6.25 9.68 -10.61
CA GLY A 73 -5.61 10.98 -10.82
C GLY A 73 -6.54 12.18 -10.63
N ASN A 74 -7.74 11.99 -10.10
CA ASN A 74 -8.65 13.09 -9.76
C ASN A 74 -8.36 13.62 -8.35
N PRO A 75 -7.96 14.89 -8.19
CA PRO A 75 -7.55 15.47 -6.90
C PRO A 75 -8.74 15.84 -6.00
N ASP A 76 -9.66 14.90 -5.79
CA ASP A 76 -10.76 15.00 -4.84
C ASP A 76 -10.34 14.39 -3.49
N PRO A 77 -10.13 15.21 -2.43
CA PRO A 77 -9.71 14.72 -1.12
C PRO A 77 -10.74 13.80 -0.44
N LEU A 78 -12.04 13.96 -0.73
CA LEU A 78 -13.09 13.15 -0.10
C LEU A 78 -13.11 11.74 -0.68
N GLU A 79 -12.95 11.62 -2.00
CA GLU A 79 -12.81 10.31 -2.65
C GLU A 79 -11.46 9.67 -2.30
N ALA A 80 -10.38 10.44 -2.24
CA ALA A 80 -9.08 9.95 -1.78
C ALA A 80 -9.18 9.40 -0.34
N ALA A 81 -9.89 10.07 0.57
CA ALA A 81 -10.07 9.60 1.95
C ALA A 81 -10.79 8.24 2.04
N LYS A 82 -11.73 7.95 1.12
CA LYS A 82 -12.40 6.63 1.06
C LYS A 82 -11.41 5.54 0.61
N ALA A 83 -10.64 5.81 -0.44
CA ALA A 83 -9.60 4.91 -0.94
C ALA A 83 -8.51 4.63 0.11
N ILE A 84 -8.07 5.67 0.82
CA ILE A 84 -7.11 5.55 1.93
C ILE A 84 -7.68 4.64 3.00
N ARG A 85 -8.91 4.89 3.47
CA ARG A 85 -9.53 4.06 4.51
C ARG A 85 -9.67 2.60 4.09
N GLU A 86 -10.10 2.33 2.87
CA GLU A 86 -10.25 0.96 2.37
C GLU A 86 -8.89 0.25 2.34
N THR A 87 -7.88 0.84 1.70
CA THR A 87 -6.57 0.21 1.51
C THR A 87 -5.82 0.00 2.83
N PHE A 88 -5.85 0.97 3.74
CA PHE A 88 -5.32 0.81 5.09
C PHE A 88 -6.06 -0.26 5.89
N GLY A 89 -7.39 -0.33 5.76
CA GLY A 89 -8.22 -1.39 6.34
C GLY A 89 -7.83 -2.80 5.86
N ARG A 90 -7.47 -2.93 4.58
CA ARG A 90 -6.96 -4.18 4.00
C ARG A 90 -5.53 -4.51 4.41
N MET A 91 -4.79 -3.54 4.94
CA MET A 91 -3.43 -3.70 5.50
C MET A 91 -3.40 -3.62 7.03
N ALA A 92 -4.51 -4.01 7.67
CA ALA A 92 -4.63 -4.16 9.12
C ALA A 92 -4.47 -2.87 9.95
N MET A 93 -4.82 -1.71 9.38
CA MET A 93 -4.89 -0.42 10.07
C MET A 93 -6.34 0.08 10.14
N ASN A 94 -6.71 0.86 11.17
CA ASN A 94 -8.09 1.33 11.41
C ASN A 94 -8.35 2.80 11.06
#